data_AF-A0A4S4BT26-F1
#
_entry.id   AF-A0A4S4BT26-F1
#
_cell.length_a   1.000
_cell.length_b   1.000
_cell.length_c   1.000
_cell.angle_alpha   90.00
_cell.angle_beta   90.00
_cell.angle_gamma   90.00
#
_symmetry.space_group_name_H-M   'P 1'
#
loop_
_entity.id
_entity.type
_entity.pdbx_description
1 polymer ?
#
loop_
_entity_poly.entity_id
_entity_poly.type
_entity_poly.pdbx_seq_one_letter_code
_entity_poly.pdbx_strand_id
1 'polypeptide(L)'
;MTIRVVAMQKQGVKSKVFYLNPSEPKSQQLYMAVIDNALKIEILTVFNDKTNEYEEVTSLFQTSFLNNLAQQITTQLIYHNQAKAL
;
A
#
# COMPACT_ATOMS: atom_id res chain seq x y z
N MET A 1 7.12 -10.24 4.55
CA MET A 1 7.33 -8.78 4.47
C MET A 1 6.49 -8.14 5.55
N THR A 2 7.07 -7.23 6.33
CA THR A 2 6.34 -6.44 7.33
C THR A 2 6.06 -5.08 6.70
N ILE A 3 4.83 -4.59 6.79
CA ILE A 3 4.46 -3.26 6.31
C ILE A 3 3.87 -2.41 7.43
N ARG A 4 3.85 -1.10 7.24
CA ARG A 4 3.14 -0.16 8.11
C ARG A 4 2.35 0.84 7.30
N VAL A 5 1.02 0.79 7.37
CA VAL A 5 0.15 1.79 6.76
C VAL A 5 0.33 3.14 7.47
N VAL A 6 0.56 4.20 6.70
CA VAL A 6 0.78 5.56 7.24
C VAL A 6 -0.34 6.53 6.90
N ALA A 7 -0.98 6.36 5.74
CA ALA A 7 -2.09 7.21 5.33
C ALA A 7 -3.03 6.47 4.37
N MET A 8 -4.29 6.89 4.36
CA MET A 8 -5.28 6.43 3.39
C MET A 8 -6.14 7.62 2.94
N GLN A 9 -6.40 7.69 1.64
CA GLN A 9 -7.32 8.64 1.03
C GLN A 9 -8.36 7.88 0.22
N LYS A 10 -9.65 8.04 0.58
CA LYS A 10 -10.76 7.50 -0.22
C LYS A 10 -10.98 8.34 -1.47
N GLN A 11 -11.18 7.68 -2.61
CA GLN A 11 -11.49 8.29 -3.90
C GLN A 11 -12.59 7.46 -4.60
N GLY A 12 -13.85 7.76 -4.28
CA GLY A 12 -14.99 7.03 -4.83
C GLY A 12 -14.96 5.55 -4.44
N VAL A 13 -14.86 4.67 -5.45
CA VAL A 13 -14.80 3.21 -5.30
C VAL A 13 -13.39 2.66 -5.08
N LYS A 14 -12.40 3.55 -4.94
CA LYS A 14 -10.99 3.19 -4.72
C LYS A 14 -10.44 3.90 -3.50
N SER A 15 -9.41 3.33 -2.91
CA SER A 15 -8.66 3.90 -1.81
C SER A 15 -7.19 3.95 -2.16
N LYS A 16 -6.60 5.14 -2.10
CA LYS A 16 -5.15 5.31 -2.18
C LYS A 16 -4.56 5.11 -0.80
N VAL A 17 -3.62 4.18 -0.66
CA VAL A 17 -2.97 3.84 0.60
C VAL A 17 -1.49 4.09 0.47
N PHE A 18 -0.93 4.80 1.44
CA PHE A 18 0.51 4.97 1.61
C PHE A 18 0.97 4.07 2.75
N TYR A 19 2.04 3.31 2.51
CA TYR A 19 2.60 2.40 3.50
C TYR A 19 4.12 2.35 3.43
N LEU A 20 4.73 1.97 4.54
CA LEU A 20 6.17 1.77 4.66
C LEU A 20 6.51 0.28 4.59
N ASN A 21 7.59 -0.06 3.87
CA ASN A 21 8.25 -1.35 3.96
C ASN A 21 9.58 -1.18 4.73
N PRO A 22 9.65 -1.46 6.04
CA PRO A 22 10.85 -1.23 6.85
C PRO A 22 12.05 -2.10 6.46
N SER A 23 11.84 -3.11 5.63
CA SER A 23 12.91 -3.96 5.09
C SER A 23 13.76 -3.25 4.03
N GLU A 24 13.28 -2.13 3.47
CA GLU A 24 13.98 -1.34 2.47
C GLU A 24 14.84 -0.22 3.10
N PRO A 25 15.86 0.29 2.38
CA PRO A 25 16.58 1.50 2.77
C PRO A 25 15.63 2.69 2.99
N LYS A 26 15.90 3.53 3.99
CA LYS A 26 14.99 4.61 4.45
C LYS A 26 14.44 5.49 3.32
N SER A 27 15.24 5.81 2.31
CA SER A 27 14.86 6.61 1.13
C SER A 27 13.86 5.91 0.22
N GLN A 28 13.75 4.58 0.29
CA GLN A 28 12.94 3.74 -0.58
C GLN A 28 11.78 3.07 0.17
N GLN A 29 11.58 3.38 1.46
CA GLN A 29 10.57 2.70 2.28
C GLN A 29 9.14 3.06 1.93
N LEU A 30 8.87 4.19 1.26
CA LEU A 30 7.52 4.70 1.03
C LEU A 30 6.94 4.18 -0.27
N TYR A 31 5.83 3.46 -0.15
CA TYR A 31 5.08 2.88 -1.27
C TYR A 31 3.67 3.44 -1.27
N MET A 32 3.06 3.42 -2.46
CA MET A 32 1.65 3.77 -2.62
C MET A 32 0.93 2.69 -3.42
N ALA A 33 -0.23 2.28 -2.92
CA ALA A 33 -1.11 1.31 -3.55
C ALA A 33 -2.50 1.91 -3.74
N VAL A 34 -3.16 1.57 -4.85
CA VAL A 34 -4.58 1.83 -5.08
C VAL A 34 -5.33 0.53 -4.92
N ILE A 35 -6.27 0.52 -3.98
CA ILE A 35 -7.08 -0.65 -3.61
C ILE A 35 -8.53 -0.37 -4.00
N ASP A 36 -9.18 -1.32 -4.66
CA ASP A 36 -10.59 -1.24 -5.00
C ASP A 36 -11.51 -1.61 -3.82
N ASN A 37 -12.83 -1.49 -4.01
CA ASN A 37 -13.82 -1.92 -3.01
C ASN A 37 -13.80 -3.43 -2.73
N ALA A 38 -13.23 -4.25 -3.62
CA ALA A 38 -13.06 -5.69 -3.44
C ALA A 38 -11.73 -6.02 -2.72
N LEU A 39 -11.04 -5.03 -2.18
CA LEU A 39 -9.78 -5.16 -1.45
C LEU A 39 -8.65 -5.72 -2.31
N LYS A 40 -8.67 -5.46 -3.62
CA LYS A 40 -7.62 -5.84 -4.56
C LYS A 40 -6.74 -4.64 -4.89
N ILE A 41 -5.44 -4.88 -4.96
CA ILE A 41 -4.49 -3.88 -5.45
C ILE A 41 -4.61 -3.82 -6.98
N GLU A 42 -4.99 -2.65 -7.48
CA GLU A 42 -5.02 -2.36 -8.92
C GLU A 42 -3.72 -1.69 -9.38
N ILE A 43 -3.16 -0.82 -8.54
CA ILE A 43 -1.93 -0.09 -8.83
C ILE A 43 -1.02 -0.21 -7.63
N LEU A 44 0.22 -0.60 -7.86
CA LEU A 44 1.31 -0.56 -6.90
C LEU A 44 2.42 0.31 -7.45
N THR A 45 2.87 1.26 -6.65
CA THR A 45 3.96 2.17 -7.00
C THR A 45 5.10 2.14 -5.99
N VAL A 46 6.30 2.40 -6.48
CA VAL A 46 7.53 2.55 -5.68
C VAL A 46 8.16 3.89 -5.98
N PHE A 47 8.85 4.47 -5.01
CA PHE A 47 9.66 5.66 -5.26
C PHE A 47 11.01 5.24 -5.90
N ASN A 48 11.30 5.77 -7.08
CA ASN A 48 12.58 5.59 -7.77
C ASN A 48 13.49 6.80 -7.46
N ASP A 49 14.59 6.53 -6.76
CA ASP A 49 15.53 7.57 -6.32
C ASP A 49 16.40 8.14 -7.45
N LYS A 50 16.52 7.44 -8.58
CA LYS A 50 17.27 7.90 -9.75
C LYS A 50 16.48 8.89 -10.58
N THR A 51 15.18 8.65 -10.74
CA THR A 51 14.27 9.52 -11.48
C THR A 51 13.57 10.54 -10.59
N ASN A 52 13.59 10.33 -9.26
CA ASN A 52 12.89 11.13 -8.26
C ASN A 52 11.36 11.14 -8.49
N GLU A 53 10.83 10.01 -8.97
CA GLU A 53 9.42 9.84 -9.35
C GLU A 53 8.84 8.54 -8.77
N TYR A 54 7.51 8.45 -8.74
CA TYR A 54 6.83 7.20 -8.40
C TYR A 54 6.56 6.40 -9.67
N GLU A 55 7.03 5.16 -9.70
CA GLU A 55 6.88 4.27 -10.85
C GLU A 55 5.89 3.15 -10.54
N GLU A 56 5.02 2.84 -11.49
CA GLU A 56 4.12 1.70 -11.38
C GLU A 56 4.87 0.38 -11.59
N VAL A 57 4.73 -0.53 -10.64
CA VAL A 57 5.40 -1.83 -10.62
C VAL A 57 4.43 -3.00 -10.49
N THR A 58 3.12 -2.76 -10.59
CA THR A 58 2.06 -3.75 -10.35
C THR A 58 2.31 -5.05 -11.10
N SER A 59 2.65 -4.95 -12.39
CA SER A 59 2.85 -6.08 -13.29
C SER A 59 4.12 -6.90 -13.00
N LEU A 60 5.04 -6.38 -12.18
CA LEU A 60 6.26 -7.10 -11.78
C LEU A 60 5.99 -8.15 -10.70
N PHE A 61 4.83 -8.11 -10.05
CA PHE A 61 4.49 -8.99 -8.94
C PHE A 61 3.41 -10.00 -9.32
N GLN A 62 3.54 -11.21 -8.76
CA GLN A 62 2.51 -12.23 -8.89
C GLN A 62 1.23 -11.83 -8.14
N THR A 63 0.09 -12.28 -8.65
CA THR A 63 -1.23 -12.04 -8.03
C THR A 63 -1.26 -12.50 -6.57
N SER A 64 -0.59 -13.60 -6.23
CA SER A 64 -0.49 -14.12 -4.86
C SER A 64 0.17 -13.12 -3.90
N PHE A 65 1.24 -12.46 -4.36
CA PHE A 65 1.91 -11.40 -3.61
C PHE A 65 0.99 -10.19 -3.43
N LEU A 66 0.35 -9.73 -4.51
CA LEU A 66 -0.56 -8.58 -4.46
C LEU A 66 -1.74 -8.83 -3.51
N ASN A 67 -2.31 -10.03 -3.53
CA ASN A 67 -3.38 -10.42 -2.61
C ASN A 67 -2.91 -10.42 -1.14
N ASN A 68 -1.71 -10.95 -0.87
CA ASN A 68 -1.15 -10.96 0.49
C ASN A 68 -0.92 -9.54 1.00
N LEU A 69 -0.35 -8.67 0.16
CA LEU A 69 -0.13 -7.26 0.48
C LEU A 69 -1.45 -6.54 0.75
N ALA A 70 -2.46 -6.74 -0.09
CA ALA A 70 -3.77 -6.13 0.09
C ALA A 70 -4.43 -6.55 1.41
N GLN A 71 -4.31 -7.84 1.78
CA GLN A 71 -4.79 -8.35 3.05
C GLN A 71 -4.08 -7.68 4.23
N GLN A 72 -2.74 -7.59 4.21
CA GLN A 72 -1.98 -6.93 5.27
C GLN A 72 -2.37 -5.45 5.44
N ILE A 73 -2.52 -4.72 4.34
CA ILE A 73 -2.95 -3.31 4.35
C ILE A 73 -4.34 -3.21 4.98
N THR A 74 -5.28 -4.03 4.52
CA THR A 74 -6.67 -3.99 4.98
C THR A 74 -6.79 -4.30 6.46
N THR A 75 -6.06 -5.31 6.95
CA THR A 75 -6.02 -5.64 8.37
C THR A 75 -5.60 -4.43 9.21
N GLN A 76 -4.55 -3.72 8.81
CA GLN A 76 -4.11 -2.52 9.54
C GLN A 76 -5.13 -1.38 9.49
N LEU A 77 -5.81 -1.17 8.36
CA LEU A 77 -6.86 -0.16 8.24
C LEU A 77 -8.07 -0.44 9.14
N ILE A 78 -8.47 -1.70 9.28
CA ILE A 78 -9.57 -2.12 10.16
C ILE A 78 -9.21 -1.85 11.62
N TYR A 79 -8.03 -2.32 12.06
CA TYR A 79 -7.58 -2.11 13.45
C TYR A 79 -7.41 -0.63 13.80
N HIS A 80 -6.90 0.19 12.86
CA HIS A 80 -6.71 1.61 13.10
C HIS A 80 -8.05 2.38 13.23
N ASN A 81 -9.10 1.94 12.54
CA ASN A 81 -10.45 2.51 12.70
C ASN A 81 -11.11 2.09 14.02
N GLN A 82 -10.89 0.86 14.48
CA GLN A 82 -11.42 0.40 15.77
C GLN A 82 -10.77 1.10 16.96
N ALA A 83 -9.46 1.37 16.90
CA ALA A 83 -8.73 2.06 17.96
C ALA A 83 -9.13 3.54 18.17
N LYS A 84 -9.82 4.17 17.20
CA LYS A 84 -10.35 5.54 17.34
C LYS A 84 -11.79 5.59 17.88
N ALA A 85 -12.45 4.45 18.02
CA ALA A 85 -13.87 4.35 18.37
C ALA A 85 -14.12 3.95 19.84
N LEU A 86 -13.07 3.92 20.67
CA LEU A 86 -13.09 3.66 22.11
C LEU A 86 -12.64 4.93 22.86
#